data_AF-A0AAE9B0C1-F1
#
_entry.id   AF-A0AAE9B0C1-F1
#
_cell.length_a   1.000
_cell.length_b   1.000
_cell.length_c   1.000
_cell.angle_alpha   90.00
_cell.angle_beta   90.00
_cell.angle_gamma   90.00
#
_symmetry.space_group_name_H-M   'P 1'
#
loop_
_entity.id
_entity.type
_entity.pdbx_description
1 polymer ?
#
loop_
_entity_poly.entity_id
_entity_poly.type
_entity_poly.pdbx_seq_one_letter_code
_entity_poly.pdbx_strand_id
1 'polypeptide(L)' 'MAADGGDGMTGEVAVLGAGMHPWGKWGRSFVEYGTVAARAALEDAGVDWRDVDSIIGADTVRGGYPGYVAGASFAKA' A
#
# COMPACT_ATOMS: atom_id res chain seq x y z
N MET A 1 20.95 -5.46 -37.63
CA MET A 1 19.82 -4.78 -36.98
C MET A 1 19.08 -5.84 -36.20
N ALA A 2 19.54 -6.10 -34.96
CA ALA A 2 18.85 -7.03 -34.08
C ALA A 2 17.55 -6.35 -33.63
N ALA A 3 16.46 -7.10 -33.65
CA ALA A 3 15.18 -6.66 -33.13
C ALA A 3 15.34 -6.38 -31.63
N ASP A 4 15.05 -5.14 -31.21
CA ASP A 4 14.82 -4.84 -29.79
C ASP A 4 13.66 -5.72 -29.33
N GLY A 5 13.99 -6.72 -28.51
CA GLY A 5 13.02 -7.51 -27.79
C GLY A 5 12.21 -6.58 -26.91
N GLY A 6 10.88 -6.67 -27.04
CA GLY A 6 9.96 -6.00 -26.14
C GLY A 6 10.03 -6.62 -24.75
N ASP A 7 10.96 -6.13 -23.94
CA ASP A 7 10.90 -6.26 -22.49
C ASP A 7 9.92 -5.18 -22.02
N GLY A 8 8.70 -5.60 -21.70
CA GLY A 8 7.66 -4.70 -21.19
C GLY A 8 8.22 -3.86 -20.05
N MET A 9 7.99 -2.54 -20.11
CA MET A 9 8.45 -1.54 -19.14
C MET A 9 7.79 -1.71 -17.76
N THR A 10 7.94 -2.85 -17.10
CA THR A 10 7.68 -2.91 -15.67
C THR A 10 8.87 -2.21 -15.02
N GLY A 11 8.73 -0.90 -14.79
CA GLY A 11 9.73 -0.12 -14.07
C GLY A 11 10.13 -0.83 -12.78
N GLU A 12 11.42 -0.76 -12.43
CA GLU A 12 11.91 -1.36 -11.18
C GLU A 12 11.17 -0.75 -9.98
N VAL A 13 10.79 -1.60 -9.04
CA VAL A 13 10.03 -1.20 -7.84
C VAL A 13 10.90 -1.38 -6.61
N ALA A 14 10.94 -0.36 -5.76
CA ALA A 14 11.62 -0.39 -4.47
C ALA A 14 10.66 -0.03 -3.34
N VAL A 15 10.89 -0.62 -2.15
CA VAL A 15 10.22 -0.20 -0.91
C VAL A 15 11.10 0.88 -0.27
N LEU A 16 10.56 2.08 -0.14
CA LEU A 16 11.32 3.23 0.39
C LEU A 16 11.16 3.39 1.90
N GLY A 17 10.03 2.99 2.47
CA GLY A 17 9.81 3.07 3.92
C GLY A 17 8.63 2.22 4.39
N ALA A 18 8.60 1.93 5.68
CA ALA A 18 7.53 1.18 6.33
C ALA A 18 7.13 1.84 7.65
N GLY A 19 5.85 1.72 8.00
CA GLY A 19 5.30 2.35 9.20
C GLY A 19 4.17 1.54 9.80
N MET A 20 4.08 1.59 11.13
CA MET A 20 3.12 0.79 11.89
C MET A 20 2.63 1.60 13.09
N HIS A 21 1.32 1.60 13.31
CA HIS A 21 0.77 1.95 14.61
C HIS A 21 0.93 0.73 15.54
N PRO A 22 1.20 0.89 16.85
CA PRO A 22 1.18 -0.22 17.79
C PRO A 22 -0.06 -1.11 17.59
N TRP A 23 0.02 -2.38 17.98
CA TRP A 23 -1.11 -3.31 17.86
C TRP A 23 -2.02 -3.26 19.10
N GLY A 24 -3.34 -3.11 18.91
CA GLY A 24 -4.30 -3.04 20.01
C GLY A 24 -5.68 -2.52 19.62
N LYS A 25 -6.62 -2.55 20.58
CA LYS A 25 -8.00 -2.05 20.42
C LYS A 25 -8.22 -0.90 21.41
N TRP A 26 -8.18 0.33 20.93
CA TRP A 26 -8.30 1.53 21.78
C TRP A 26 -9.62 2.29 21.62
N GLY A 27 -10.59 1.74 20.89
CA GLY A 27 -11.88 2.38 20.66
C GLY A 27 -11.81 3.66 19.83
N ARG A 28 -10.71 3.89 19.10
CA ARG A 28 -10.53 5.02 18.18
C ARG A 28 -10.83 4.63 16.73
N SER A 29 -10.96 5.66 15.88
CA SER A 29 -11.17 5.50 14.44
C SER A 29 -10.00 4.75 13.79
N PHE A 30 -10.28 3.84 12.86
CA PHE A 30 -9.25 3.18 12.05
C PHE A 30 -8.44 4.16 11.21
N VAL A 31 -9.04 5.31 10.83
CA VAL A 31 -8.34 6.40 10.14
C VAL A 31 -7.18 6.91 10.98
N GLU A 32 -7.34 7.00 12.31
CA GLU A 32 -6.29 7.47 13.20
C GLU A 32 -5.10 6.51 13.22
N TYR A 33 -5.36 5.20 13.34
CA TYR A 33 -4.30 4.19 13.30
C TYR A 33 -3.58 4.16 11.95
N GLY A 34 -4.34 4.22 10.85
CA GLY A 34 -3.78 4.29 9.50
C GLY A 34 -2.95 5.55 9.27
N THR A 35 -3.40 6.70 9.80
CA THR A 35 -2.68 7.98 9.67
C THR A 35 -1.34 7.93 10.41
N VAL A 36 -1.28 7.33 11.60
CA VAL A 36 -0.01 7.15 12.33
C VAL A 36 0.93 6.24 11.55
N ALA A 37 0.44 5.11 11.05
CA ALA A 37 1.26 4.18 10.26
C ALA A 37 1.78 4.83 8.96
N ALA A 38 0.93 5.55 8.22
CA ALA A 38 1.29 6.22 6.98
C ALA A 38 2.34 7.32 7.21
N ARG A 39 2.19 8.14 8.26
CA ARG A 39 3.17 9.19 8.59
C ARG A 39 4.54 8.62 8.95
N ALA A 40 4.57 7.54 9.73
CA ALA A 40 5.83 6.85 10.05
C ALA A 40 6.51 6.28 8.78
N ALA A 41 5.72 5.73 7.84
CA ALA A 41 6.27 5.21 6.58
C ALA A 41 6.84 6.31 5.68
N LEU A 42 6.19 7.48 5.62
CA LEU A 42 6.69 8.64 4.86
C LEU A 42 7.97 9.21 5.47
N GLU A 43 8.06 9.26 6.80
CA GLU A 43 9.26 9.68 7.53
C GLU A 43 10.43 8.74 7.26
N ASP A 44 10.22 7.42 7.37
CA ASP A 44 11.22 6.38 7.06
C ASP A 44 11.69 6.45 5.59
N ALA A 45 10.76 6.73 4.67
CA ALA A 45 11.07 6.92 3.25
C ALA A 45 11.78 8.25 2.92
N GLY A 46 11.73 9.25 3.81
CA GLY A 46 12.22 10.61 3.52
C GLY A 46 11.43 11.33 2.42
N VAL A 47 10.15 11.00 2.24
CA VAL A 47 9.28 11.51 1.17
C VAL A 47 8.21 12.47 1.74
N ASP A 48 7.99 13.62 1.08
CA ASP A 48 6.89 14.52 1.44
C ASP A 48 5.56 13.96 0.93
N TRP A 49 4.48 14.14 1.70
CA TRP A 49 3.15 13.66 1.31
C TRP A 49 2.68 14.17 -0.06
N ARG A 50 3.09 15.39 -0.45
CA ARG A 50 2.71 15.98 -1.74
C ARG A 50 3.40 15.34 -2.93
N ASP A 51 4.45 14.55 -2.69
CA ASP A 51 5.16 13.79 -3.72
C ASP A 51 4.51 12.41 -3.98
N VAL A 52 3.45 12.05 -3.24
CA VAL A 52 2.72 10.78 -3.40
C VAL A 52 1.62 10.94 -4.45
N ASP A 53 1.81 10.32 -5.61
CA ASP A 53 0.84 10.38 -6.72
C ASP A 53 -0.42 9.54 -6.51
N SER A 54 -0.34 8.50 -5.68
CA SER A 54 -1.41 7.53 -5.50
C SER A 54 -1.35 6.84 -4.16
N ILE A 55 -2.51 6.56 -3.60
CA ILE A 55 -2.67 5.91 -2.30
C ILE A 55 -3.62 4.73 -2.47
N ILE A 56 -3.20 3.56 -2.00
CA ILE A 56 -4.03 2.37 -1.95
C ILE A 56 -4.16 1.97 -0.48
N GLY A 57 -5.39 1.83 0.00
CA GLY A 57 -5.71 1.40 1.36
C GLY A 57 -6.61 0.17 1.35
N ALA A 58 -6.43 -0.71 2.32
CA ALA A 58 -7.31 -1.84 2.57
C ALA A 58 -7.58 -1.96 4.07
N ASP A 59 -8.82 -2.27 4.43
CA ASP A 59 -9.21 -2.61 5.80
C ASP A 59 -10.09 -3.85 5.75
N THR A 60 -9.85 -4.77 6.67
CA THR A 60 -10.60 -6.02 6.80
C THR A 60 -11.37 -6.02 8.09
N VAL A 61 -12.59 -5.48 8.05
CA VAL A 61 -13.53 -5.65 9.16
C VAL A 61 -13.90 -7.14 9.23
N ARG A 62 -13.56 -7.82 10.34
CA ARG A 62 -13.90 -9.24 10.63
C ARG A 62 -13.21 -10.34 9.81
N GLY A 63 -12.04 -10.10 9.21
CA GLY A 63 -11.21 -11.21 8.71
C GLY A 63 -11.69 -11.87 7.41
N GLY A 64 -12.36 -11.13 6.52
CA GLY A 64 -12.46 -11.50 5.10
C GLY A 64 -13.89 -11.58 4.56
N TYR A 65 -14.33 -10.50 3.94
CA TYR A 65 -15.39 -10.55 2.92
C TYR A 65 -14.75 -10.39 1.53
N PRO A 66 -15.24 -11.10 0.50
CA PRO A 66 -14.82 -10.88 -0.89
C PRO A 66 -14.96 -9.39 -1.26
N GLY A 67 -13.89 -8.79 -1.81
CA GLY A 67 -13.81 -7.36 -2.12
C GLY A 67 -13.20 -6.46 -1.02
N TYR A 68 -12.89 -6.99 0.17
CA TYR A 68 -12.27 -6.23 1.28
C TYR A 68 -10.80 -6.59 1.56
N VAL A 69 -10.26 -7.61 0.91
CA VAL A 69 -8.85 -8.03 1.00
C VAL A 69 -8.16 -7.66 -0.32
N ALA A 70 -7.06 -6.90 -0.26
CA ALA A 70 -6.23 -6.64 -1.44
C ALA A 70 -5.77 -7.98 -2.06
N GLY A 71 -6.16 -8.25 -3.31
CA GLY A 71 -5.80 -9.48 -4.03
C GLY A 71 -6.74 -10.69 -3.85
N ALA A 72 -7.86 -10.58 -3.14
CA ALA A 72 -8.77 -11.72 -2.91
C ALA A 72 -9.68 -12.10 -4.09
N SER A 73 -9.55 -11.46 -5.25
CA SER A 73 -10.24 -11.89 -6.46
C SER A 73 -9.37 -11.57 -7.69
N PHE A 74 -8.88 -12.62 -8.34
CA PHE A 74 -8.40 -12.59 -9.72
C PHE A 74 -9.30 -13.52 -10.53
N ALA A 75 -9.90 -13.01 -11.60
CA ALA A 75 -10.56 -13.83 -12.61
C ALA A 75 -9.99 -13.45 -13.98
N LYS A 76 -9.62 -14.47 -14.77
CA LYS A 76 -9.19 -14.32 -16.16
C LYS A 76 -10.44 -14.44 -17.05
N ALA A 77 -10.61 -13.51 -17.99
CA ALA A 77 -11.59 -13.65 -19.08
C ALA A 77 -11.13 -14.72 -20.08
#